data_AF-A0A9D0BDL0-F1
#
_entry.id   AF-A0A9D0BDL0-F1
#
_cell.length_a   1.000
_cell.length_b   1.000
_cell.length_c   1.000
_cell.angle_alpha   90.00
_cell.angle_beta   90.00
_cell.angle_gamma   90.00
#
_symmetry.space_group_name_H-M   'P 1'
#
loop_
_entity.id
_entity.type
_entity.pdbx_description
1 polymer ?
#
loop_
_entity_poly.entity_id
_entity_poly.type
_entity_poly.pdbx_seq_one_letter_code
_entity_poly.pdbx_strand_id
1 'polypeptide(L)'
;MSKAETTIRGLLELAEIEIDGSQPRDLQVNDPAFYQRVLSGGPLGLGEAYMDGLWDCEALDEFIYQVLRADLEHSISPLKL
;
A
#
# COMPACT_ATOMS: atom_id res chain seq x y z
N MET A 1 -16.06 2.58 -3.69
CA MET A 1 -14.80 1.90 -3.35
C MET A 1 -14.98 0.41 -3.44
N SER A 2 -13.99 -0.31 -3.96
CA SER A 2 -14.00 -1.78 -3.98
C SER A 2 -13.71 -2.35 -2.59
N LYS A 3 -14.04 -3.63 -2.34
CA LYS A 3 -13.67 -4.29 -1.06
C LYS A 3 -12.15 -4.27 -0.83
N ALA A 4 -11.37 -4.48 -1.90
CA ALA A 4 -9.91 -4.41 -1.82
C ALA A 4 -9.44 -3.01 -1.45
N GLU A 5 -10.01 -1.97 -2.06
CA GLU A 5 -9.69 -0.59 -1.73
C GLU A 5 -9.97 -0.25 -0.25
N THR A 6 -11.15 -0.62 0.26
CA THR A 6 -11.47 -0.40 1.68
C THR A 6 -10.52 -1.15 2.61
N THR A 7 -10.14 -2.39 2.27
CA THR A 7 -9.18 -3.17 3.06
C THR A 7 -7.80 -2.53 3.06
N ILE A 8 -7.28 -2.12 1.90
CA ILE A 8 -5.95 -1.52 1.81
C ILE A 8 -5.91 -0.14 2.48
N ARG A 9 -6.93 0.70 2.31
CA ARG A 9 -7.05 1.99 3.02
C ARG A 9 -7.00 1.78 4.54
N GLY A 10 -7.83 0.89 5.07
CA GLY A 10 -7.85 0.61 6.51
C GLY A 10 -6.55 0.00 7.05
N LEU A 11 -5.78 -0.73 6.24
CA LEU A 11 -4.47 -1.25 6.62
C LEU A 11 -3.40 -0.14 6.66
N LEU A 12 -3.34 0.69 5.62
CA LEU A 12 -2.35 1.79 5.57
C LEU A 12 -2.62 2.87 6.61
N GLU A 13 -3.88 3.08 7.01
CA GLU A 13 -4.24 3.94 8.14
C GLU A 13 -3.55 3.51 9.45
N LEU A 14 -3.35 2.19 9.67
CA LEU A 14 -2.62 1.69 10.86
C LEU A 14 -1.13 2.09 10.86
N ALA A 15 -0.59 2.42 9.69
CA ALA A 15 0.77 2.94 9.52
C ALA A 15 0.82 4.47 9.38
N GLU A 16 -0.26 5.20 9.70
CA GLU A 16 -0.31 6.67 9.56
C GLU A 16 -0.02 7.14 8.12
N ILE A 17 -0.41 6.33 7.13
CA ILE A 17 -0.32 6.61 5.70
C ILE A 17 -1.73 6.81 5.16
N GLU A 18 -1.97 7.97 4.58
CA GLU A 18 -3.21 8.26 3.87
C GLU A 18 -3.02 7.93 2.37
N ILE A 19 -4.04 7.31 1.75
CA ILE A 19 -4.04 7.10 0.30
C ILE A 19 -4.64 8.34 -0.37
N ASP A 20 -3.91 8.89 -1.34
CA ASP A 20 -4.12 10.18 -1.99
C ASP A 20 -4.06 11.34 -0.99
N GLY A 21 -3.22 11.18 0.05
CA GLY A 21 -2.96 12.16 1.09
C GLY A 21 -2.02 13.28 0.64
N SER A 22 -1.74 14.20 1.57
CA SER A 22 -0.96 15.41 1.28
C SER A 22 0.44 15.44 1.91
N GLN A 23 0.77 14.47 2.76
CA GLN A 23 2.10 14.37 3.33
C GLN A 23 3.06 13.68 2.36
N PRO A 24 4.37 13.97 2.40
CA PRO A 24 5.32 13.35 1.47
C PRO A 24 5.34 11.82 1.50
N ARG A 25 5.04 11.22 2.67
CA ARG A 25 4.94 9.76 2.86
C ARG A 25 3.62 9.15 2.39
N ASP A 26 2.62 9.98 2.08
CA ASP A 26 1.29 9.50 1.68
C ASP A 26 1.33 8.97 0.25
N LEU A 27 0.78 7.77 0.08
CA LEU A 27 0.77 7.04 -1.18
C LEU A 27 -0.25 7.68 -2.14
N GLN A 28 0.14 7.92 -3.40
CA GLN A 28 -0.73 8.38 -4.47
C GLN A 28 -1.08 7.22 -5.39
N VAL A 29 -2.37 6.95 -5.63
CA VAL A 29 -2.80 5.87 -6.54
C VAL A 29 -2.98 6.43 -7.94
N ASN A 30 -2.13 5.97 -8.85
CA ASN A 30 -2.22 6.31 -10.28
C ASN A 30 -3.22 5.40 -11.02
N ASP A 31 -3.35 4.14 -10.58
CA ASP A 31 -4.26 3.15 -11.17
C ASP A 31 -4.95 2.28 -10.10
N PRO A 32 -6.30 2.17 -10.09
CA PRO A 32 -7.05 1.31 -9.16
C PRO A 32 -6.69 -0.18 -9.18
N ALA A 33 -5.98 -0.68 -10.20
CA ALA A 33 -5.42 -2.04 -10.22
C ALA A 33 -4.47 -2.31 -9.04
N PHE A 34 -3.86 -1.25 -8.48
CA PHE A 34 -3.06 -1.25 -7.25
C PHE A 34 -3.69 -2.11 -6.14
N TYR A 35 -4.96 -1.86 -5.80
CA TYR A 35 -5.60 -2.48 -4.63
C TYR A 35 -5.66 -4.00 -4.73
N GLN A 36 -5.99 -4.54 -5.91
CA GLN A 36 -6.05 -5.98 -6.13
C GLN A 36 -4.66 -6.61 -6.15
N ARG A 37 -3.67 -5.89 -6.70
CA ARG A 37 -2.29 -6.38 -6.77
C ARG A 37 -1.64 -6.47 -5.40
N VAL A 38 -1.84 -5.46 -4.54
CA VAL A 38 -1.36 -5.50 -3.16
C VAL A 38 -2.09 -6.58 -2.36
N LEU A 39 -3.42 -6.67 -2.47
CA LEU A 39 -4.19 -7.66 -1.70
C LEU A 39 -3.82 -9.11 -2.06
N SER A 40 -3.49 -9.38 -3.33
CA SER A 40 -3.09 -10.72 -3.78
C SER A 40 -1.61 -11.03 -3.59
N GLY A 41 -0.72 -10.05 -3.77
CA GLY A 41 0.73 -10.23 -3.74
C GLY A 41 1.40 -9.86 -2.40
N GLY A 42 0.66 -9.31 -1.44
CA GLY A 42 1.24 -8.87 -0.16
C GLY A 42 2.32 -7.79 -0.34
N PRO A 43 3.39 -7.82 0.49
CA PRO A 43 4.51 -6.89 0.37
C PRO A 43 5.20 -6.91 -1.01
N LEU A 44 5.26 -8.07 -1.67
CA LEU A 44 5.82 -8.16 -3.02
C LEU A 44 4.92 -7.46 -4.03
N GLY A 45 3.61 -7.68 -3.93
CA GLY A 45 2.61 -7.00 -4.76
C GLY A 45 2.65 -5.47 -4.62
N LEU A 46 2.95 -4.96 -3.41
CA LEU A 46 3.17 -3.54 -3.15
C LEU A 46 4.39 -3.01 -3.91
N GLY A 47 5.53 -3.70 -3.83
CA GLY A 47 6.76 -3.33 -4.53
C GLY A 47 6.64 -3.44 -6.06
N GLU A 48 6.02 -4.50 -6.58
CA GLU A 48 5.77 -4.65 -8.01
C GLU A 48 4.82 -3.57 -8.54
N ALA A 49 3.76 -3.24 -7.80
CA ALA A 49 2.84 -2.17 -8.18
C ALA A 49 3.53 -0.79 -8.21
N TYR A 50 4.54 -0.57 -7.36
CA TYR A 50 5.38 0.64 -7.41
C TYR A 50 6.25 0.64 -8.68
N MET A 51 6.91 -0.48 -8.98
CA MET A 51 7.73 -0.62 -10.19
C MET A 51 6.92 -0.46 -11.48
N ASP A 52 5.67 -0.93 -11.49
CA ASP A 52 4.72 -0.79 -12.59
C ASP A 52 4.07 0.61 -12.66
N GLY A 53 4.36 1.50 -11.70
CA GLY A 53 3.84 2.87 -11.66
C GLY A 53 2.37 2.99 -11.26
N LEU A 54 1.77 1.94 -10.69
CA LEU A 54 0.37 1.94 -10.25
C LEU A 54 0.16 2.85 -9.03
N TRP A 55 1.23 3.13 -8.28
CA TRP A 55 1.27 4.09 -7.20
C TRP A 55 2.68 4.68 -7.05
N ASP A 56 2.77 5.87 -6.45
CA ASP A 56 4.03 6.49 -6.03
C ASP A 56 3.86 7.27 -4.72
N CYS A 57 4.96 7.81 -4.19
CA CYS A 57 4.94 8.83 -3.14
C CYS A 57 6.23 9.66 -3.20
N GLU A 58 6.22 10.84 -2.58
CA GLU A 58 7.36 11.76 -2.59
C GLU A 58 8.53 11.25 -1.73
N ALA A 59 8.22 10.69 -0.56
CA ALA A 59 9.18 10.17 0.42
C ALA A 59 8.99 8.66 0.62
N LEU A 60 9.48 7.87 -0.33
CA LEU A 60 9.36 6.40 -0.31
C LEU A 60 10.03 5.76 0.91
N ASP A 61 11.15 6.30 1.36
CA ASP A 61 11.86 5.85 2.56
C ASP A 61 11.02 6.06 3.83
N GLU A 62 10.34 7.20 3.96
CA GLU A 62 9.41 7.45 5.08
C GLU A 62 8.19 6.53 5.04
N PHE A 63 7.64 6.30 3.85
CA PHE A 63 6.55 5.34 3.64
C PHE A 63 6.96 3.94 4.13
N ILE A 64 8.10 3.43 3.67
CA ILE A 64 8.59 2.09 4.06
C ILE A 64 8.87 2.02 5.56
N TYR A 65 9.48 3.07 6.13
CA TYR A 65 9.70 3.14 7.58
C TYR A 65 8.39 2.99 8.37
N GLN A 66 7.33 3.69 7.98
CA GLN A 66 6.05 3.63 8.67
C GLN A 66 5.36 2.27 8.51
N VAL A 67 5.38 1.69 7.31
CA VAL A 67 4.83 0.34 7.04
C VAL A 67 5.51 -0.73 7.90
N LEU A 68 6.85 -0.70 7.97
CA LEU A 68 7.63 -1.64 8.78
C LEU A 68 7.42 -1.41 10.29
N ARG A 69 7.38 -0.15 10.73
CA ARG A 69 7.14 0.21 12.13
C ARG A 69 5.77 -0.24 12.63
N ALA A 70 4.77 -0.25 11.75
CA ALA A 70 3.43 -0.72 12.04
C ALA A 70 3.25 -2.24 11.89
N ASP A 71 4.31 -2.99 11.57
CA ASP A 71 4.30 -4.46 11.38
C ASP A 71 3.26 -4.91 10.33
N LEU A 72 3.02 -4.09 9.30
CA LEU A 72 2.03 -4.39 8.27
C LEU A 72 2.48 -5.48 7.30
N GLU A 73 3.77 -5.82 7.28
CA GLU A 73 4.33 -6.90 6.47
C GLU A 73 3.65 -8.25 6.73
N HIS A 74 3.20 -8.49 7.96
CA HIS A 74 2.45 -9.70 8.34
C HIS A 74 0.94 -9.58 8.16
N SER A 75 0.43 -8.34 8.01
CA SER A 75 -0.99 -8.05 7.93
C SER A 75 -1.58 -8.30 6.53
N ILE A 76 -0.73 -8.30 5.49
CA ILE A 76 -1.10 -8.66 4.13
C ILE A 76 -0.42 -9.97 3.75
N SER A 77 -0.94 -11.07 4.27
CA SER A 77 -0.54 -12.39 3.77
C SER A 77 -1.12 -12.61 2.38
N PRO A 78 -0.30 -12.95 1.36
CA PRO A 78 -0.83 -13.36 0.06
C PRO A 78 -1.79 -14.54 0.27
N LEU A 79 -2.92 -14.53 -0.45
CA LEU A 79 -3.86 -15.65 -0.43
C LEU A 79 -3.08 -16.93 -0.70
N LYS A 80 -2.97 -17.81 0.31
CA LYS A 80 -2.50 -19.18 0.08
C LYS A 80 -3.56 -19.86 -0.79
N LEU A 81 -3.31 -19.90 -2.10
CA LEU A 81 -3.99 -20.80 -3.02
C LEU A 81 -3.74 -22.26 -2.62
#